data_AF-A0A2E6VF00-F1
#
_entry.id   AF-A0A2E6VF00-F1
#
_cell.length_a   1.000
_cell.length_b   1.000
_cell.length_c   1.000
_cell.angle_alpha   90.00
_cell.angle_beta   90.00
_cell.angle_gamma   90.00
#
_symmetry.space_group_name_H-M   'P 1'
#
loop_
_entity.id
_entity.type
_entity.pdbx_description
1 polymer ?
#
loop_
_entity_poly.entity_id
_entity_poly.type
_entity_poly.pdbx_seq_one_letter_code
_entity_poly.pdbx_strand_id
1 'polypeptide(L)'
;MGNNYKTEPSSTRLLIWVGIIGLSGLLTILFTPDREHLPSLLITALGSTLVGSFIGFLFGFPKANKKRNNSNEKSFQLNTNLEEITDWLTKILVGLGISQLPSAKSNITSLINFINEGSNISQSIVLFLLLYFIIYGFFVGYLSSSLYLKSLLDHKYFNAETFIHDVEKELEKYYGTGRAFVDSKLAGLNNKLSFNKLKVLKIIEHLEKKGTQISANAYRNIGIQFFKYHDYDTALELFFKSAEIDENAHALSNISVTYSRHLHQPKLGEKYLKKALKQYPDNALVNYNYACMMLRKNKIDKALEHLGKSIEVNSDEFLYAAQNDSVWKELKDDSRFKDLVPEYDPED
;
A
#
# COMPACT_ATOMS: atom_id res chain seq x y z
N MET A 1 -20.43 -16.06 15.74
CA MET A 1 -20.52 -17.41 15.12
C MET A 1 -19.41 -17.52 14.10
N GLY A 2 -18.48 -18.45 14.32
CA GLY A 2 -17.27 -18.59 13.51
C GLY A 2 -17.60 -19.07 12.11
N ASN A 3 -17.32 -18.24 11.11
CA ASN A 3 -17.34 -18.68 9.72
C ASN A 3 -16.00 -19.34 9.42
N ASN A 4 -16.00 -20.66 9.52
CA ASN A 4 -15.05 -21.52 8.82
C ASN A 4 -15.03 -21.11 7.35
N TYR A 5 -13.99 -20.41 6.93
CA TYR A 5 -13.60 -20.37 5.53
C TYR A 5 -13.35 -21.83 5.15
N LYS A 6 -14.34 -22.46 4.52
CA LYS A 6 -14.10 -23.64 3.70
C LYS A 6 -13.07 -23.20 2.68
N THR A 7 -11.80 -23.49 2.95
CA THR A 7 -10.79 -23.65 1.91
C THR A 7 -11.47 -24.44 0.82
N GLU A 8 -11.67 -23.86 -0.36
CA GLU A 8 -12.37 -24.56 -1.43
C GLU A 8 -11.76 -25.96 -1.55
N PRO A 9 -12.58 -27.02 -1.59
CA PRO A 9 -12.09 -28.40 -1.64
C PRO A 9 -11.20 -28.67 -2.87
N SER A 10 -11.15 -27.76 -3.84
CA SER A 10 -10.26 -27.76 -5.02
C SER A 10 -8.79 -27.51 -4.67
N SER A 11 -8.50 -26.52 -3.82
CA SER A 11 -7.14 -26.06 -3.50
C SER A 11 -6.35 -27.08 -2.66
N THR A 12 -7.01 -27.71 -1.68
CA THR A 12 -6.41 -28.75 -0.84
C THR A 12 -6.16 -30.03 -1.64
N ARG A 13 -7.04 -30.38 -2.58
CA ARG A 13 -6.83 -31.51 -3.51
C ARG A 13 -5.63 -31.26 -4.44
N LEU A 14 -5.45 -30.04 -4.95
CA LEU A 14 -4.30 -29.69 -5.78
C LEU A 14 -2.97 -29.83 -5.04
N LEU A 15 -2.91 -29.37 -3.78
CA LEU A 15 -1.71 -29.52 -2.94
C LEU A 15 -1.38 -30.99 -2.65
N ILE A 16 -2.41 -31.84 -2.47
CA ILE A 16 -2.22 -33.29 -2.30
C ILE A 16 -1.61 -33.91 -3.56
N TRP A 17 -2.10 -33.56 -4.76
CA TRP A 17 -1.53 -34.05 -6.01
C TRP A 17 -0.09 -33.58 -6.25
N VAL A 18 0.22 -32.32 -5.91
CA VAL A 18 1.60 -31.81 -5.95
C VAL A 18 2.50 -32.57 -4.97
N GLY A 19 1.99 -32.92 -3.77
CA GLY A 19 2.72 -33.78 -2.83
C GLY A 19 2.99 -35.18 -3.39
N ILE A 20 1.99 -35.81 -4.01
CA ILE A 20 2.11 -37.14 -4.63
C ILE A 20 3.13 -37.14 -5.78
N ILE A 21 3.10 -36.10 -6.62
CA ILE A 21 4.06 -35.94 -7.72
C ILE A 21 5.47 -35.81 -7.13
N GLY A 22 5.70 -34.91 -6.17
CA GLY A 22 7.01 -34.76 -5.53
C GLY A 22 7.53 -36.05 -4.90
N LEU A 23 6.64 -36.82 -4.26
CA LEU A 23 6.96 -38.13 -3.68
C LEU A 23 7.37 -39.15 -4.76
N SER A 24 6.73 -39.13 -5.93
CA SER A 24 7.07 -40.03 -7.04
C SER A 24 8.48 -39.79 -7.59
N GLY A 25 8.91 -38.53 -7.69
CA GLY A 25 10.29 -38.18 -8.09
C GLY A 25 11.33 -38.48 -7.01
N LEU A 26 10.94 -38.45 -5.73
CA LEU A 26 11.84 -38.83 -4.64
C LEU A 26 11.99 -40.36 -4.55
N LEU A 27 10.91 -41.10 -4.84
CA LEU A 27 10.93 -42.56 -4.96
C LEU A 27 11.83 -43.02 -6.11
N THR A 28 11.79 -42.36 -7.28
CA THR A 28 12.69 -42.73 -8.39
C THR A 28 14.16 -42.58 -8.03
N ILE A 29 14.53 -41.59 -7.21
CA ILE A 29 15.89 -41.46 -6.65
C ILE A 29 16.17 -42.58 -5.64
N LEU A 30 15.23 -42.92 -4.77
CA LEU A 30 15.44 -43.95 -3.74
C LEU A 30 15.56 -45.38 -4.30
N PHE A 31 15.00 -45.63 -5.48
CA PHE A 31 15.08 -46.89 -6.22
C PHE A 31 16.27 -46.97 -7.18
N THR A 32 17.13 -45.94 -7.26
CA THR A 32 18.37 -46.09 -8.03
C THR A 32 19.28 -47.12 -7.34
N PRO A 33 19.80 -48.12 -8.07
CA PRO A 33 20.61 -49.19 -7.49
C PRO A 33 21.95 -48.69 -6.93
N ASP A 34 22.42 -47.53 -7.42
CA ASP A 34 23.66 -46.90 -7.01
C ASP A 34 23.46 -46.05 -5.74
N ARG A 35 23.83 -46.61 -4.58
CA ARG A 35 23.63 -45.98 -3.25
C ARG A 35 24.71 -44.95 -2.90
N GLU A 36 25.89 -45.04 -3.51
CA GLU A 36 27.03 -44.16 -3.19
C GLU A 36 26.79 -42.73 -3.73
N HIS A 37 26.09 -42.61 -4.85
CA HIS A 37 25.76 -41.34 -5.50
C HIS A 37 24.36 -40.81 -5.15
N LEU A 38 23.67 -41.44 -4.19
CA LEU A 38 22.36 -40.97 -3.71
C LEU A 38 22.39 -39.51 -3.18
N PRO A 39 23.42 -39.06 -2.42
CA PRO A 39 23.47 -37.69 -1.91
C PRO A 39 23.59 -36.63 -3.01
N SER A 40 24.34 -36.90 -4.08
CA SER A 40 24.51 -35.95 -5.20
C SER A 40 23.21 -35.78 -5.98
N LEU A 41 22.46 -36.87 -6.20
CA LEU A 41 21.13 -36.83 -6.81
C LEU A 41 20.12 -36.05 -5.95
N LEU A 42 20.15 -36.21 -4.62
CA LEU A 42 19.26 -35.48 -3.71
C LEU A 42 19.57 -33.98 -3.67
N ILE A 43 20.84 -33.59 -3.63
CA ILE A 43 21.25 -32.18 -3.68
C ILE A 43 20.84 -31.57 -5.03
N THR A 44 21.03 -32.31 -6.12
CA THR A 44 20.61 -31.88 -7.47
C THR A 44 19.09 -31.68 -7.53
N ALA A 45 18.31 -32.60 -6.96
CA ALA A 45 16.87 -32.49 -6.88
C ALA A 45 16.42 -31.25 -6.08
N LEU A 46 17.03 -31.00 -4.91
CA LEU A 46 16.76 -29.83 -4.08
C LEU A 46 17.11 -28.52 -4.80
N GLY A 47 18.31 -28.43 -5.37
CA GLY A 47 18.74 -27.24 -6.11
C GLY A 47 17.85 -26.94 -7.30
N SER A 48 17.51 -27.98 -8.08
CA SER A 48 16.59 -27.88 -9.22
C SER A 48 15.19 -27.43 -8.80
N THR A 49 14.69 -27.96 -7.68
CA THR A 49 13.38 -27.55 -7.13
C THR A 49 13.37 -26.10 -6.67
N LEU A 50 14.45 -25.63 -6.02
CA LEU A 50 14.56 -24.24 -5.58
C LEU A 50 14.60 -23.26 -6.75
N VAL A 51 15.40 -23.56 -7.78
CA VAL A 51 15.46 -22.75 -9.01
C VAL A 51 14.11 -22.72 -9.70
N GLY A 52 13.48 -23.88 -9.89
CA GLY A 52 12.13 -23.99 -10.43
C GLY A 52 11.13 -23.18 -9.61
N SER A 53 11.13 -23.32 -8.29
CA SER A 53 10.19 -22.63 -7.40
C SER A 53 10.37 -21.12 -7.38
N PHE A 54 11.60 -20.63 -7.49
CA PHE A 54 11.85 -19.19 -7.59
C PHE A 54 11.27 -18.63 -8.89
N ILE A 55 11.51 -19.32 -10.01
CA ILE A 55 10.93 -18.96 -11.30
C ILE A 55 9.39 -18.99 -11.19
N GLY A 56 8.83 -20.11 -10.74
CA GLY A 56 7.38 -20.27 -10.55
C GLY A 56 6.77 -19.18 -9.68
N PHE A 57 7.44 -18.78 -8.60
CA PHE A 57 7.01 -17.68 -7.74
C PHE A 57 6.87 -16.35 -8.49
N LEU A 58 7.88 -15.98 -9.29
CA LEU A 58 7.84 -14.76 -10.10
C LEU A 58 6.66 -14.75 -11.08
N PHE A 59 6.35 -15.91 -11.68
CA PHE A 59 5.24 -16.07 -12.60
C PHE A 59 3.87 -16.15 -11.92
N GLY A 60 3.82 -16.71 -10.70
CA GLY A 60 2.60 -16.84 -9.92
C GLY A 60 2.18 -15.54 -9.21
N PHE A 61 3.01 -14.49 -9.29
CA PHE A 61 2.72 -13.21 -8.67
C PHE A 61 1.50 -12.54 -9.33
N PRO A 62 0.40 -12.28 -8.61
CA PRO A 62 -0.78 -11.65 -9.19
C PRO A 62 -0.48 -10.19 -9.54
N LYS A 63 -0.63 -9.84 -10.83
CA LYS A 63 -0.58 -8.44 -11.28
C LYS A 63 -1.96 -7.80 -11.12
N ALA A 64 -2.01 -6.61 -10.52
CA ALA A 64 -3.24 -5.84 -10.42
C ALA A 64 -3.60 -5.27 -11.81
N ASN A 65 -4.52 -5.93 -12.53
CA ASN A 65 -5.02 -5.41 -13.80
C ASN A 65 -5.92 -4.19 -13.56
N LYS A 66 -5.38 -3.00 -13.84
CA LYS A 66 -6.11 -1.73 -13.82
C LYS A 66 -6.79 -1.50 -15.18
N LYS A 67 -7.62 -2.44 -15.64
CA LYS A 67 -8.54 -2.19 -16.76
C LYS A 67 -9.92 -1.86 -16.21
N ARG A 68 -10.13 -0.57 -15.95
CA ARG A 68 -11.44 0.04 -15.76
C ARG A 68 -12.06 0.19 -17.14
N ASN A 69 -12.90 -0.76 -17.56
CA ASN A 69 -13.81 -0.57 -18.68
C ASN A 69 -15.26 -0.48 -18.18
N ASN A 70 -15.92 0.58 -18.64
CA ASN A 70 -17.34 0.84 -18.44
C ASN A 70 -18.18 -0.26 -19.09
N SER A 71 -18.77 -1.13 -18.28
CA SER A 71 -20.13 -1.64 -18.46
C SER A 71 -20.45 -2.62 -17.35
N ASN A 72 -21.71 -2.60 -16.92
CA ASN A 72 -22.29 -3.47 -15.91
C ASN A 72 -22.13 -4.94 -16.30
N GLU A 73 -21.12 -5.61 -15.78
CA GLU A 73 -21.10 -7.03 -15.44
C GLU A 73 -19.77 -7.31 -14.72
N LYS A 74 -19.85 -7.71 -13.44
CA LYS A 74 -18.72 -8.30 -12.72
C LYS A 74 -18.43 -9.68 -13.35
N SER A 75 -17.89 -9.71 -14.56
CA SER A 75 -17.21 -10.91 -15.06
C SER A 75 -15.83 -10.93 -14.42
N PHE A 76 -15.62 -11.88 -13.50
CA PHE A 76 -14.28 -12.27 -13.07
C PHE A 76 -13.52 -12.70 -14.33
N GLN A 77 -12.70 -11.81 -14.90
CA GLN A 77 -11.85 -12.18 -16.01
C GLN A 77 -10.87 -13.24 -15.52
N LEU A 78 -10.87 -14.37 -16.23
CA LEU A 78 -9.90 -15.46 -16.07
C LEU A 78 -8.47 -14.90 -16.08
N ASN A 79 -7.64 -15.48 -15.23
CA ASN A 79 -6.22 -15.17 -15.05
C ASN A 79 -5.50 -14.88 -16.39
N THR A 80 -5.32 -13.60 -16.75
CA THR A 80 -4.61 -13.21 -17.98
C THR A 80 -3.12 -13.56 -17.92
N ASN A 81 -2.62 -13.96 -16.75
CA ASN A 81 -1.27 -14.47 -16.56
C ASN A 81 -0.95 -15.58 -17.57
N LEU A 82 -1.83 -16.56 -17.79
CA LEU A 82 -1.53 -17.66 -18.72
C LEU A 82 -1.46 -17.21 -20.19
N GLU A 83 -2.26 -16.22 -20.58
CA GLU A 83 -2.31 -15.69 -21.94
C GLU A 83 -1.06 -14.85 -22.25
N GLU A 84 -0.67 -13.96 -21.33
CA GLU A 84 0.60 -13.21 -21.42
C GLU A 84 1.83 -14.14 -21.36
N ILE A 85 1.78 -15.17 -20.52
CA ILE A 85 2.86 -16.16 -20.39
C ILE A 85 3.00 -16.96 -21.69
N THR A 86 1.90 -17.35 -22.32
CA THR A 86 1.95 -18.11 -23.58
C THR A 86 2.55 -17.26 -24.71
N ASP A 87 2.28 -15.95 -24.75
CA ASP A 87 2.90 -15.02 -25.70
C ASP A 87 4.41 -14.84 -25.45
N TRP A 88 4.84 -14.67 -24.19
CA TRP A 88 6.28 -14.57 -23.88
C TRP A 88 7.03 -15.88 -24.11
N LEU A 89 6.43 -17.02 -23.77
CA LEU A 89 6.99 -18.35 -24.00
C LEU A 89 7.20 -18.60 -25.50
N THR A 90 6.24 -18.21 -26.33
CA THR A 90 6.34 -18.31 -27.79
C THR A 90 7.50 -17.46 -28.31
N LYS A 91 7.69 -16.24 -27.79
CA LYS A 91 8.81 -15.36 -28.16
C LYS A 91 10.17 -15.87 -27.68
N ILE A 92 10.24 -16.51 -26.52
CA ILE A 92 11.47 -17.16 -26.01
C ILE A 92 11.82 -18.39 -26.85
N LEU A 93 10.86 -19.27 -27.12
CA LEU A 93 11.05 -20.47 -27.94
C LEU A 93 11.52 -20.11 -29.34
N VAL A 94 10.93 -19.08 -29.95
CA VAL A 94 11.30 -18.65 -31.30
C VAL A 94 12.59 -17.83 -31.30
N GLY A 95 12.82 -16.93 -30.34
CA GLY A 95 13.98 -16.03 -30.33
C GLY A 95 15.26 -16.60 -29.71
N LEU A 96 15.17 -17.11 -28.48
CA LEU A 96 16.31 -17.70 -27.76
C LEU A 96 16.57 -19.15 -28.22
N GLY A 97 15.51 -19.88 -28.57
CA GLY A 97 15.61 -21.27 -29.03
C GLY A 97 16.34 -21.45 -30.37
N ILE A 98 16.37 -20.44 -31.24
CA ILE A 98 17.11 -20.52 -32.51
C ILE A 98 18.59 -20.14 -32.32
N SER A 99 18.90 -19.21 -31.43
CA SER A 99 20.24 -18.62 -31.32
C SER A 99 21.13 -19.23 -30.24
N GLN A 100 20.56 -19.75 -29.14
CA GLN A 100 21.33 -20.18 -27.96
C GLN A 100 21.28 -21.69 -27.69
N LEU A 101 20.48 -22.44 -28.45
CA LEU A 101 20.28 -23.88 -28.24
C LEU A 101 21.58 -24.72 -28.33
N PRO A 102 22.55 -24.40 -29.21
CA PRO A 102 23.85 -25.08 -29.20
C PRO A 102 24.64 -24.84 -27.90
N SER A 103 24.68 -23.60 -27.40
CA SER A 103 25.37 -23.24 -26.15
C SER A 103 24.69 -23.86 -24.93
N ALA A 104 23.35 -23.90 -24.93
CA ALA A 104 22.57 -24.55 -23.88
C ALA A 104 22.87 -26.05 -23.80
N LYS A 105 22.94 -26.75 -24.95
CA LYS A 105 23.32 -28.17 -25.00
C LYS A 105 24.67 -28.41 -24.33
N SER A 106 25.69 -27.62 -24.68
CA SER A 106 27.03 -27.78 -24.10
C SER A 106 27.03 -27.56 -22.59
N ASN A 107 26.35 -26.51 -22.09
CA ASN A 107 26.31 -26.23 -20.66
C ASN A 107 25.54 -27.30 -19.87
N ILE A 108 24.45 -27.82 -20.44
CA ILE A 108 23.69 -28.92 -19.85
C ILE A 108 24.55 -30.19 -19.79
N THR A 109 25.27 -30.52 -20.86
CA THR A 109 26.17 -31.69 -20.86
C THR A 109 27.30 -31.54 -19.82
N SER A 110 27.91 -30.36 -19.69
CA SER A 110 28.91 -30.10 -18.64
C SER A 110 28.34 -30.27 -17.24
N LEU A 111 27.12 -29.76 -16.99
CA LEU A 111 26.45 -29.91 -15.70
C LEU A 111 26.10 -31.37 -15.39
N ILE A 112 25.60 -32.12 -16.37
CA ILE A 112 25.33 -33.56 -16.23
C ILE A 112 26.62 -34.30 -15.93
N ASN A 113 27.71 -34.01 -16.64
CA ASN A 113 29.00 -34.66 -16.41
C ASN A 113 29.55 -34.36 -15.01
N PHE A 114 29.36 -33.15 -14.48
CA PHE A 114 29.72 -32.79 -13.12
C PHE A 114 28.88 -33.54 -12.08
N ILE A 115 27.56 -33.62 -12.28
CA ILE A 115 26.66 -34.35 -11.37
C ILE A 115 26.94 -35.87 -11.40
N ASN A 116 27.29 -36.38 -12.57
CA ASN A 116 27.52 -37.79 -12.84
C ASN A 116 28.98 -38.21 -12.61
N GLU A 117 29.85 -37.30 -12.16
CA GLU A 117 31.27 -37.55 -11.98
C GLU A 117 31.48 -38.68 -10.96
N GLY A 118 32.10 -39.78 -11.41
CA GLY A 118 32.32 -40.98 -10.61
C GLY A 118 31.16 -41.98 -10.56
N SER A 119 29.98 -41.67 -11.13
CA SER A 119 28.80 -42.56 -11.09
C SER A 119 28.55 -43.27 -12.43
N ASN A 120 27.93 -44.46 -12.38
CA ASN A 120 27.54 -45.23 -13.57
C ASN A 120 26.11 -44.94 -14.02
N ILE A 121 25.51 -43.85 -13.56
CA ILE A 121 24.13 -43.49 -13.88
C ILE A 121 24.06 -43.01 -15.33
N SER A 122 23.04 -43.43 -16.07
CA SER A 122 22.82 -42.97 -17.44
C SER A 122 22.58 -41.46 -17.46
N GLN A 123 23.30 -40.74 -18.34
CA GLN A 123 23.13 -39.29 -18.53
C GLN A 123 21.67 -38.90 -18.79
N SER A 124 20.90 -39.77 -19.45
CA SER A 124 19.47 -39.57 -19.70
C SER A 124 18.64 -39.54 -18.41
N ILE A 125 19.03 -40.31 -17.39
CA ILE A 125 18.34 -40.35 -16.08
C ILE A 125 18.64 -39.07 -15.30
N VAL A 126 19.89 -38.63 -15.28
CA VAL A 126 20.28 -37.37 -14.61
C VAL A 126 19.59 -36.17 -15.26
N LEU A 127 19.56 -36.13 -16.60
CA LEU A 127 18.84 -35.10 -17.34
C LEU A 127 17.33 -35.12 -17.04
N PHE A 128 16.73 -36.32 -17.01
CA PHE A 128 15.32 -36.47 -16.67
C PHE A 128 15.02 -35.96 -15.26
N LEU A 129 15.80 -36.34 -14.26
CA LEU A 129 15.63 -35.89 -12.87
C LEU A 129 15.76 -34.37 -12.75
N LEU A 130 16.78 -33.80 -13.40
CA LEU A 130 17.01 -32.36 -13.40
C LEU A 130 15.80 -31.60 -13.98
N LEU A 131 15.33 -32.01 -15.17
CA LEU A 131 14.15 -31.39 -15.79
C LEU A 131 12.89 -31.60 -14.96
N TYR A 132 12.71 -32.80 -14.41
CA TYR A 132 11.58 -33.16 -13.57
C TYR A 132 11.48 -32.22 -12.35
N PHE A 133 12.56 -32.05 -11.59
CA PHE A 133 12.54 -31.22 -10.38
C PHE A 133 12.47 -29.72 -10.67
N ILE A 134 13.01 -29.24 -11.79
CA ILE A 134 12.80 -27.84 -12.22
C ILE A 134 11.33 -27.60 -12.55
N ILE A 135 10.70 -28.46 -13.35
CA ILE A 135 9.29 -28.34 -13.73
C ILE A 135 8.40 -28.46 -12.49
N TYR A 136 8.69 -29.43 -11.62
CA TYR A 136 7.99 -29.62 -10.36
C TYR A 136 8.08 -28.38 -9.46
N GLY A 137 9.30 -27.87 -9.23
CA GLY A 137 9.54 -26.66 -8.47
C GLY A 137 8.77 -25.46 -9.03
N PHE A 138 8.75 -25.30 -10.35
CA PHE A 138 7.97 -24.26 -11.02
C PHE A 138 6.49 -24.30 -10.65
N PHE A 139 5.86 -25.47 -10.74
CA PHE A 139 4.45 -25.61 -10.37
C PHE A 139 4.20 -25.35 -8.87
N VAL A 140 5.10 -25.82 -7.99
CA VAL A 140 5.02 -25.55 -6.55
C VAL A 140 5.07 -24.04 -6.28
N GLY A 141 6.07 -23.33 -6.82
CA GLY A 141 6.24 -21.90 -6.64
C GLY A 141 5.09 -21.08 -7.24
N TYR A 142 4.63 -21.47 -8.43
CA TYR A 142 3.52 -20.83 -9.12
C TYR A 142 2.20 -20.98 -8.36
N LEU A 143 1.84 -22.21 -7.97
CA LEU A 143 0.60 -22.47 -7.24
C LEU A 143 0.61 -21.83 -5.86
N SER A 144 1.74 -21.91 -5.14
CA SER A 144 1.86 -21.27 -3.82
C SER A 144 1.62 -19.76 -3.92
N SER A 145 2.26 -19.09 -4.88
CA SER A 145 2.13 -17.65 -5.07
C SER A 145 0.74 -17.25 -5.55
N SER A 146 0.20 -17.99 -6.53
CA SER A 146 -1.09 -17.70 -7.11
C SER A 146 -2.25 -17.95 -6.14
N LEU A 147 -2.13 -18.91 -5.21
CA LEU A 147 -3.19 -19.22 -4.25
C LEU A 147 -3.06 -18.39 -2.96
N TYR A 148 -1.85 -18.28 -2.40
CA TYR A 148 -1.62 -17.62 -1.11
C TYR A 148 -1.79 -16.10 -1.21
N LEU A 149 -1.19 -15.45 -2.22
CA LEU A 149 -1.38 -14.00 -2.39
C LEU A 149 -2.82 -13.67 -2.76
N LYS A 150 -3.47 -14.51 -3.58
CA LYS A 150 -4.89 -14.33 -3.90
C LYS A 150 -5.75 -14.43 -2.65
N SER A 151 -5.55 -15.43 -1.79
CA SER A 151 -6.29 -15.56 -0.53
C SER A 151 -6.03 -14.39 0.43
N LEU A 152 -4.80 -13.90 0.54
CA LEU A 152 -4.44 -12.73 1.34
C LEU A 152 -5.09 -11.44 0.82
N LEU A 153 -5.10 -11.26 -0.49
CA LEU A 153 -5.76 -10.14 -1.14
C LEU A 153 -7.27 -10.29 -0.95
N ASP A 154 -7.88 -11.38 -1.38
CA ASP A 154 -9.32 -11.65 -1.28
C ASP A 154 -9.82 -11.52 0.15
N HIS A 155 -9.10 -11.97 1.17
CA HIS A 155 -9.50 -11.77 2.57
C HIS A 155 -9.47 -10.28 3.00
N LYS A 156 -8.52 -9.48 2.49
CA LYS A 156 -8.52 -8.01 2.68
C LYS A 156 -9.62 -7.32 1.87
N TYR A 157 -9.96 -7.80 0.66
CA TYR A 157 -11.00 -7.26 -0.20
C TYR A 157 -12.41 -7.65 0.25
N PHE A 158 -12.64 -8.90 0.66
CA PHE A 158 -13.90 -9.47 1.15
C PHE A 158 -14.34 -8.84 2.46
N ASN A 159 -13.43 -8.66 3.42
CA ASN A 159 -13.71 -7.91 4.66
C ASN A 159 -13.97 -6.41 4.43
N ALA A 160 -13.63 -5.88 3.25
CA ALA A 160 -14.04 -4.55 2.85
C ALA A 160 -15.43 -4.58 2.20
N GLU A 161 -15.74 -5.55 1.33
CA GLU A 161 -17.06 -5.67 0.70
C GLU A 161 -18.18 -6.00 1.71
N THR A 162 -17.96 -6.90 2.68
CA THR A 162 -18.96 -7.19 3.73
C THR A 162 -19.19 -5.99 4.64
N PHE A 163 -18.13 -5.26 5.00
CA PHE A 163 -18.24 -4.01 5.74
C PHE A 163 -18.93 -2.91 4.92
N ILE A 164 -18.63 -2.80 3.62
CA ILE A 164 -19.34 -1.89 2.71
C ILE A 164 -20.81 -2.26 2.67
N HIS A 165 -21.16 -3.54 2.55
CA HIS A 165 -22.55 -3.99 2.58
C HIS A 165 -23.24 -3.66 3.92
N ASP A 166 -22.55 -3.82 5.06
CA ASP A 166 -23.11 -3.48 6.38
C ASP A 166 -23.30 -1.97 6.53
N VAL A 167 -22.33 -1.17 6.05
CA VAL A 167 -22.42 0.29 6.00
C VAL A 167 -23.49 0.72 4.99
N GLU A 168 -23.63 0.07 3.84
CA GLU A 168 -24.68 0.33 2.85
C GLU A 168 -26.05 0.03 3.41
N LYS A 169 -26.23 -1.09 4.11
CA LYS A 169 -27.49 -1.46 4.75
C LYS A 169 -27.83 -0.51 5.89
N GLU A 170 -26.85 -0.05 6.66
CA GLU A 170 -27.05 1.02 7.64
C GLU A 170 -27.39 2.35 6.94
N LEU A 171 -26.68 2.73 5.88
CA LEU A 171 -26.95 3.96 5.13
C LEU A 171 -28.35 3.91 4.49
N GLU A 172 -28.72 2.80 3.84
CA GLU A 172 -30.02 2.51 3.19
C GLU A 172 -31.20 2.72 4.15
N LYS A 173 -31.03 2.37 5.42
CA LYS A 173 -32.04 2.57 6.47
C LYS A 173 -32.36 4.05 6.75
N TYR A 174 -31.48 4.97 6.36
CA TYR A 174 -31.59 6.40 6.68
C TYR A 174 -31.63 7.31 5.44
N TYR A 175 -31.78 6.76 4.22
CA TYR A 175 -31.96 7.54 3.00
C TYR A 175 -33.26 8.33 3.06
N GLY A 176 -33.12 9.61 3.41
CA GLY A 176 -34.20 10.56 3.62
C GLY A 176 -33.76 11.78 4.43
N THR A 177 -32.64 11.68 5.17
CA THR A 177 -32.11 12.80 5.97
C THR A 177 -30.69 13.16 5.53
N GLY A 178 -30.51 14.45 5.21
CA GLY A 178 -29.49 14.95 4.31
C GLY A 178 -28.04 14.91 4.79
N ARG A 179 -27.14 15.13 3.82
CA ARG A 179 -25.72 15.53 3.86
C ARG A 179 -25.03 15.56 5.25
N ALA A 180 -25.57 16.35 6.19
CA ALA A 180 -25.07 16.48 7.56
C ALA A 180 -24.98 15.15 8.35
N PHE A 181 -25.83 14.16 8.07
CA PHE A 181 -25.78 12.85 8.74
C PHE A 181 -24.66 11.94 8.21
N VAL A 182 -24.42 11.95 6.89
CA VAL A 182 -23.29 11.24 6.28
C VAL A 182 -21.97 11.83 6.77
N ASP A 183 -21.90 13.16 6.86
CA ASP A 183 -20.76 13.89 7.39
C ASP A 183 -20.47 13.53 8.86
N SER A 184 -21.50 13.40 9.71
CA SER A 184 -21.33 13.05 11.14
C SER A 184 -20.95 11.58 11.35
N LYS A 185 -21.45 10.65 10.53
CA LYS A 185 -21.11 9.24 10.64
C LYS A 185 -19.72 8.92 10.09
N LEU A 186 -19.30 9.55 8.99
CA LEU A 186 -17.90 9.53 8.54
C LEU A 186 -16.99 10.10 9.62
N ALA A 187 -17.42 11.18 10.29
CA ALA A 187 -16.69 11.73 11.43
C ALA A 187 -16.61 10.75 12.63
N GLY A 188 -17.69 9.99 12.92
CA GLY A 188 -17.71 8.99 13.99
C GLY A 188 -16.93 7.70 13.69
N LEU A 189 -16.83 7.31 12.42
CA LEU A 189 -15.97 6.21 11.94
C LEU A 189 -14.48 6.49 12.23
N ASN A 190 -14.09 7.77 12.37
CA ASN A 190 -12.72 8.21 12.65
C ASN A 190 -12.18 7.75 14.02
N ASN A 191 -13.04 7.52 15.01
CA ASN A 191 -12.60 7.25 16.39
C ASN A 191 -12.45 5.75 16.70
N LYS A 192 -13.01 4.86 15.87
CA LYS A 192 -13.18 3.44 16.21
C LYS A 192 -12.46 2.46 15.30
N LEU A 193 -11.95 2.91 14.15
CA LEU A 193 -11.29 2.03 13.19
C LEU A 193 -9.77 2.11 13.34
N SER A 194 -9.18 1.05 13.89
CA SER A 194 -7.80 0.69 13.58
C SER A 194 -7.65 0.63 12.06
N PHE A 195 -6.76 1.46 11.56
CA PHE A 195 -6.81 2.01 10.22
C PHE A 195 -6.66 0.94 9.12
N ASN A 196 -7.67 0.80 8.27
CA ASN A 196 -7.50 0.20 6.96
C ASN A 196 -7.81 1.26 5.90
N LYS A 197 -6.75 1.97 5.46
CA LYS A 197 -6.75 2.95 4.36
C LYS A 197 -7.66 2.56 3.21
N LEU A 198 -7.58 1.29 2.79
CA LEU A 198 -8.34 0.74 1.68
C LEU A 198 -9.85 0.80 1.92
N LYS A 199 -10.31 0.61 3.16
CA LYS A 199 -11.73 0.66 3.51
C LYS A 199 -12.30 2.07 3.38
N VAL A 200 -11.60 3.06 3.94
CA VAL A 200 -12.04 4.47 3.90
C VAL A 200 -12.10 4.97 2.46
N LEU A 201 -11.05 4.70 1.68
CA LEU A 201 -10.99 5.13 0.28
C LEU A 201 -12.07 4.47 -0.59
N LYS A 202 -12.39 3.19 -0.37
CA LYS A 202 -13.49 2.52 -1.09
C LYS A 202 -14.86 3.10 -0.75
N ILE A 203 -15.10 3.46 0.51
CA ILE A 203 -16.36 4.09 0.92
C ILE A 203 -16.51 5.44 0.23
N ILE A 204 -15.45 6.26 0.22
CA ILE A 204 -15.43 7.55 -0.48
C ILE A 204 -15.72 7.34 -1.97
N GLU A 205 -14.99 6.43 -2.64
CA GLU A 205 -15.17 6.15 -4.08
C GLU A 205 -16.61 5.71 -4.39
N HIS A 206 -17.20 4.89 -3.53
CA HIS A 206 -18.56 4.41 -3.69
C HIS A 206 -19.61 5.50 -3.51
N LEU A 207 -19.45 6.34 -2.49
CA LEU A 207 -20.31 7.50 -2.27
C LEU A 207 -20.23 8.49 -3.44
N GLU A 208 -19.02 8.77 -3.94
CA GLU A 208 -18.79 9.60 -5.13
C GLU A 208 -19.48 9.00 -6.37
N LYS A 209 -19.34 7.69 -6.61
CA LYS A 209 -20.00 6.99 -7.75
C LYS A 209 -21.53 7.05 -7.69
N LYS A 210 -22.11 6.96 -6.49
CA LYS A 210 -23.55 7.10 -6.29
C LYS A 210 -24.02 8.57 -6.37
N GLY A 211 -23.14 9.52 -6.65
CA GLY A 211 -23.45 10.95 -6.73
C GLY A 211 -23.71 11.60 -5.36
N THR A 212 -23.28 10.95 -4.27
CA THR A 212 -23.45 11.49 -2.92
C THR A 212 -22.44 12.61 -2.69
N GLN A 213 -22.94 13.81 -2.35
CA GLN A 213 -22.07 14.96 -2.13
C GLN A 213 -21.45 14.92 -0.72
N ILE A 214 -20.16 14.58 -0.64
CA ILE A 214 -19.37 14.66 0.59
C ILE A 214 -19.01 16.13 0.86
N SER A 215 -19.08 16.58 2.11
CA SER A 215 -18.71 17.96 2.45
C SER A 215 -17.20 18.20 2.47
N ALA A 216 -16.78 19.46 2.27
CA ALA A 216 -15.39 19.87 2.43
C ALA A 216 -14.86 19.52 3.83
N ASN A 217 -15.67 19.76 4.88
CA ASN A 217 -15.30 19.45 6.26
C ASN A 217 -15.10 17.95 6.50
N ALA A 218 -15.92 17.08 5.88
CA ALA A 218 -15.71 15.64 5.98
C ALA A 218 -14.37 15.23 5.35
N TYR A 219 -14.06 15.70 4.15
CA TYR A 219 -12.76 15.46 3.51
C TYR A 219 -11.59 15.94 4.37
N ARG A 220 -11.69 17.16 4.90
CA ARG A 220 -10.68 17.73 5.79
C ARG A 220 -10.49 16.91 7.06
N ASN A 221 -11.57 16.49 7.72
CA ASN A 221 -11.48 15.72 8.96
C ASN A 221 -10.88 14.33 8.74
N ILE A 222 -11.23 13.66 7.63
CA ILE A 222 -10.61 12.40 7.25
C ILE A 222 -9.13 12.63 6.93
N GLY A 223 -8.79 13.68 6.19
CA GLY A 223 -7.40 14.06 5.89
C GLY A 223 -6.56 14.28 7.15
N ILE A 224 -7.12 14.92 8.18
CA ILE A 224 -6.44 15.10 9.49
C ILE A 224 -6.11 13.75 10.14
N GLN A 225 -6.95 12.73 9.98
CA GLN A 225 -6.65 11.39 10.52
C GLN A 225 -5.49 10.75 9.76
N PHE A 226 -5.53 10.75 8.43
CA PHE A 226 -4.41 10.27 7.60
C PHE A 226 -3.11 10.98 7.98
N PHE A 227 -3.17 12.30 8.22
CA PHE A 227 -2.04 13.10 8.67
C PHE A 227 -1.50 12.64 10.05
N LYS A 228 -2.37 12.39 11.03
CA LYS A 228 -1.98 11.84 12.35
C LYS A 228 -1.32 10.47 12.24
N TYR A 229 -1.73 9.66 11.27
CA TYR A 229 -1.12 8.36 10.96
C TYR A 229 0.08 8.45 10.00
N HIS A 230 0.60 9.65 9.73
CA HIS A 230 1.79 9.89 8.91
C HIS A 230 1.63 9.52 7.43
N ASP A 231 0.40 9.29 6.94
CA ASP A 231 0.09 9.10 5.52
C ASP A 231 -0.21 10.46 4.89
N TYR A 232 0.86 11.24 4.69
CA TYR A 232 0.78 12.62 4.24
C TYR A 232 0.28 12.76 2.80
N ASP A 233 0.58 11.80 1.92
CA ASP A 233 0.13 11.81 0.52
C ASP A 233 -1.40 11.72 0.44
N THR A 234 -2.00 10.78 1.18
CA THR A 234 -3.46 10.64 1.19
C THR A 234 -4.13 11.78 1.93
N ALA A 235 -3.52 12.26 3.03
CA ALA A 235 -4.01 13.44 3.72
C ALA A 235 -4.08 14.65 2.78
N LEU A 236 -3.03 14.83 1.97
CA LEU A 236 -2.94 15.90 0.99
C LEU A 236 -3.99 15.77 -0.10
N GLU A 237 -4.22 14.57 -0.66
CA GLU A 237 -5.31 14.32 -1.62
C GLU A 237 -6.67 14.73 -1.05
N LEU A 238 -6.97 14.32 0.19
CA LEU A 238 -8.22 14.65 0.86
C LEU A 238 -8.33 16.15 1.18
N PHE A 239 -7.24 16.81 1.55
CA PHE A 239 -7.23 18.26 1.74
C PHE A 239 -7.46 19.01 0.42
N PHE A 240 -6.95 18.51 -0.71
CA PHE A 240 -7.26 19.07 -2.02
C PHE A 240 -8.73 18.88 -2.38
N LYS A 241 -9.30 17.69 -2.19
CA LYS A 241 -10.75 17.47 -2.37
C LYS A 241 -11.58 18.39 -1.48
N SER A 242 -11.15 18.65 -0.25
CA SER A 242 -11.78 19.66 0.60
C SER A 242 -11.73 21.05 -0.02
N ALA A 243 -10.56 21.47 -0.50
CA ALA A 243 -10.36 22.81 -1.08
C ALA A 243 -11.07 22.99 -2.44
N GLU A 244 -11.27 21.92 -3.22
CA GLU A 244 -12.05 21.95 -4.46
C GLU A 244 -13.53 22.25 -4.20
N ILE A 245 -14.06 21.81 -3.06
CA ILE A 245 -15.47 22.02 -2.68
C ILE A 245 -15.64 23.37 -1.97
N ASP A 246 -14.78 23.66 -1.01
CA ASP A 246 -14.74 24.93 -0.28
C ASP A 246 -13.28 25.27 0.03
N GLU A 247 -12.72 26.19 -0.75
CA GLU A 247 -11.37 26.67 -0.57
C GLU A 247 -11.31 27.62 0.64
N ASN A 248 -11.27 27.06 1.84
CA ASN A 248 -11.23 27.82 3.09
C ASN A 248 -9.83 27.84 3.75
N ALA A 249 -9.69 28.70 4.76
CA ALA A 249 -8.45 28.90 5.52
C ALA A 249 -7.89 27.60 6.11
N HIS A 250 -8.74 26.70 6.61
CA HIS A 250 -8.30 25.44 7.21
C HIS A 250 -7.77 24.47 6.15
N ALA A 251 -8.45 24.33 5.01
CA ALA A 251 -8.01 23.44 3.92
C ALA A 251 -6.65 23.90 3.37
N LEU A 252 -6.51 25.19 3.05
CA LEU A 252 -5.25 25.75 2.56
C LEU A 252 -4.11 25.68 3.59
N SER A 253 -4.41 25.90 4.87
CA SER A 253 -3.44 25.76 5.96
C SER A 253 -2.96 24.32 6.10
N ASN A 254 -3.86 23.34 6.06
CA ASN A 254 -3.51 21.91 6.11
C ASN A 254 -2.64 21.50 4.92
N ILE A 255 -2.97 21.95 3.70
CA ILE A 255 -2.14 21.72 2.50
C ILE A 255 -0.75 22.32 2.68
N SER A 256 -0.68 23.58 3.12
CA SER A 256 0.58 24.29 3.37
C SER A 256 1.48 23.54 4.36
N VAL A 257 0.94 23.19 5.52
CA VAL A 257 1.66 22.50 6.59
C VAL A 257 2.14 21.13 6.13
N THR A 258 1.31 20.38 5.40
CA THR A 258 1.66 19.05 4.88
C THR A 258 2.85 19.14 3.91
N TYR A 259 2.81 20.06 2.94
CA TYR A 259 3.94 20.28 2.03
C TYR A 259 5.20 20.77 2.76
N SER A 260 5.06 21.76 3.64
CA SER A 260 6.20 22.45 4.25
C SER A 260 6.94 21.56 5.26
N ARG A 261 6.20 20.91 6.16
CA ARG A 261 6.77 20.21 7.33
C ARG A 261 6.99 18.72 7.09
N HIS A 262 6.14 18.07 6.30
CA HIS A 262 6.08 16.61 6.24
C HIS A 262 6.56 16.04 4.91
N LEU A 263 6.32 16.76 3.80
CA LEU A 263 6.83 16.36 2.48
C LEU A 263 8.14 17.06 2.10
N HIS A 264 8.71 17.87 3.01
CA HIS A 264 9.96 18.62 2.80
C HIS A 264 9.97 19.49 1.52
N GLN A 265 8.82 20.06 1.16
CA GLN A 265 8.63 20.95 0.02
C GLN A 265 8.23 22.36 0.49
N PRO A 266 9.14 23.09 1.18
CA PRO A 266 8.82 24.37 1.83
C PRO A 266 8.38 25.46 0.84
N LYS A 267 8.86 25.42 -0.41
CA LYS A 267 8.43 26.36 -1.46
C LYS A 267 6.94 26.20 -1.82
N LEU A 268 6.45 24.95 -1.89
CA LEU A 268 5.04 24.67 -2.16
C LEU A 268 4.18 25.00 -0.94
N GLY A 269 4.65 24.66 0.26
CA GLY A 269 3.99 25.08 1.51
C GLY A 269 3.81 26.60 1.59
N GLU A 270 4.89 27.36 1.35
CA GLU A 270 4.86 28.82 1.32
C GLU A 270 3.90 29.38 0.26
N LYS A 271 3.80 28.74 -0.92
CA LYS A 271 2.85 29.14 -1.96
C LYS A 271 1.40 29.04 -1.45
N TYR A 272 1.01 27.92 -0.86
CA TYR A 272 -0.35 27.73 -0.35
C TYR A 272 -0.63 28.61 0.87
N LEU A 273 0.36 28.82 1.75
CA LEU A 273 0.19 29.68 2.91
C LEU A 273 0.00 31.14 2.52
N LYS A 274 0.77 31.63 1.54
CA LYS A 274 0.59 32.99 0.99
C LYS A 274 -0.75 33.13 0.29
N LYS A 275 -1.23 32.08 -0.38
CA LYS A 275 -2.59 32.06 -0.96
C LYS A 275 -3.64 32.19 0.15
N ALA A 276 -3.52 31.42 1.22
CA ALA A 276 -4.41 31.50 2.37
C ALA A 276 -4.39 32.89 3.01
N LEU A 277 -3.21 33.47 3.24
CA LEU A 277 -3.06 34.81 3.85
C LEU A 277 -3.66 35.92 2.97
N LYS A 278 -3.55 35.79 1.65
CA LYS A 278 -4.15 36.76 0.72
C LYS A 278 -5.69 36.70 0.74
N GLN A 279 -6.26 35.50 0.84
CA GLN A 279 -7.72 35.32 0.87
C GLN A 279 -8.33 35.57 2.25
N TYR A 280 -7.58 35.27 3.31
CA TYR A 280 -8.02 35.30 4.70
C TYR A 280 -7.02 36.07 5.57
N PRO A 281 -6.87 37.39 5.36
CA PRO A 281 -5.83 38.19 6.01
C PRO A 281 -5.97 38.25 7.53
N ASP A 282 -7.20 38.19 8.05
CA ASP A 282 -7.51 38.31 9.48
C ASP A 282 -7.76 36.94 10.14
N ASN A 283 -7.55 35.84 9.41
CA ASN A 283 -7.76 34.51 9.98
C ASN A 283 -6.60 34.13 10.92
N ALA A 284 -6.93 33.83 12.16
CA ALA A 284 -5.98 33.52 13.21
C ALA A 284 -5.05 32.34 12.83
N LEU A 285 -5.61 31.21 12.41
CA LEU A 285 -4.84 30.01 12.02
C LEU A 285 -3.85 30.31 10.89
N VAL A 286 -4.26 31.09 9.89
CA VAL A 286 -3.39 31.47 8.77
C VAL A 286 -2.25 32.37 9.24
N ASN A 287 -2.54 33.34 10.09
CA ASN A 287 -1.54 34.21 10.69
C ASN A 287 -0.55 33.44 11.57
N TYR A 288 -1.01 32.51 12.42
CA TYR A 288 -0.15 31.64 13.22
C TYR A 288 0.76 30.77 12.37
N ASN A 289 0.22 30.11 11.34
CA ASN A 289 1.02 29.27 10.44
C ASN A 289 2.05 30.11 9.68
N TYR A 290 1.69 31.33 9.27
CA TYR A 290 2.61 32.25 8.60
C TYR A 290 3.70 32.74 9.54
N ALA A 291 3.38 33.03 10.80
CA ALA A 291 4.33 33.37 11.86
C ALA A 291 5.35 32.25 12.06
N CYS A 292 4.88 31.01 12.25
CA CYS A 292 5.72 29.82 12.35
C CYS A 292 6.65 29.65 11.13
N MET A 293 6.16 29.95 9.91
CA MET A 293 6.96 29.88 8.69
C MET A 293 8.02 30.99 8.63
N MET A 294 7.69 32.23 9.03
CA MET A 294 8.64 33.34 9.08
C MET A 294 9.75 33.07 10.09
N LEU A 295 9.40 32.49 11.25
CA LEU A 295 10.38 32.14 12.27
C LEU A 295 11.39 31.10 11.77
N ARG A 296 10.93 30.05 11.08
CA ARG A 296 11.82 29.06 10.44
C ARG A 296 12.74 29.67 9.37
N LYS A 297 12.38 30.84 8.82
CA LYS A 297 13.19 31.62 7.88
C LYS A 297 14.06 32.67 8.58
N ASN A 298 14.17 32.61 9.92
CA ASN A 298 14.87 33.54 10.78
C ASN A 298 14.40 35.01 10.64
N LYS A 299 13.10 35.21 10.36
CA LYS A 299 12.47 36.54 10.25
C LYS A 299 11.64 36.83 11.49
N ILE A 300 12.31 37.04 12.61
CA ILE A 300 11.71 37.12 13.95
C ILE A 300 10.66 38.23 14.04
N ASP A 301 10.96 39.44 13.56
CA ASP A 301 10.02 40.58 13.66
C ASP A 301 8.68 40.30 12.97
N LYS A 302 8.73 39.72 11.76
CA LYS A 302 7.52 39.31 11.02
C LYS A 302 6.81 38.14 11.68
N ALA A 303 7.55 37.24 12.31
CA ALA A 303 6.96 36.13 13.04
C ALA A 303 6.13 36.66 14.23
N LEU A 304 6.70 37.55 15.03
CA LEU A 304 6.02 38.14 16.19
C LEU A 304 4.82 39.01 15.79
N GLU A 305 4.94 39.80 14.72
CA GLU A 305 3.80 40.59 14.19
C GLU A 305 2.59 39.70 13.86
N HIS A 306 2.81 38.63 13.10
CA HIS A 306 1.73 37.72 12.71
C HIS A 306 1.26 36.82 13.85
N LEU A 307 2.13 36.48 14.81
CA LEU A 307 1.72 35.79 16.03
C LEU A 307 0.76 36.67 16.83
N GLY A 308 1.06 37.97 16.99
CA GLY A 308 0.17 38.93 17.64
C GLY A 308 -1.21 38.99 17.00
N LYS A 309 -1.28 39.10 15.66
CA LYS A 309 -2.56 39.06 14.92
C LYS A 309 -3.36 37.78 15.17
N SER A 310 -2.67 36.65 15.33
CA SER A 310 -3.34 35.38 15.61
C SER A 310 -3.94 35.33 17.01
N ILE A 311 -3.20 35.85 18.00
CA ILE A 311 -3.61 35.86 19.42
C ILE A 311 -4.73 36.88 19.65
N GLU A 312 -4.70 38.03 18.95
CA GLU A 312 -5.75 39.05 19.05
C GLU A 312 -7.13 38.51 18.66
N VAL A 313 -7.19 37.61 17.66
CA VAL A 313 -8.45 37.07 17.13
C VAL A 313 -8.94 35.84 17.91
N ASN A 314 -8.03 34.98 18.36
CA ASN A 314 -8.37 33.78 19.14
C ASN A 314 -7.26 33.50 20.16
N SER A 315 -7.32 34.22 21.28
CA SER A 315 -6.26 34.26 22.29
C SER A 315 -5.92 32.86 22.79
N ASP A 316 -6.90 32.09 23.22
CA ASP A 316 -6.65 30.91 24.05
C ASP A 316 -6.01 29.78 23.24
N GLU A 317 -6.51 29.54 22.02
CA GLU A 317 -5.98 28.48 21.15
C GLU A 317 -4.53 28.76 20.74
N PHE A 318 -4.24 30.00 20.32
CA PHE A 318 -2.93 30.34 19.78
C PHE A 318 -1.91 30.72 20.85
N LEU A 319 -2.33 31.18 22.03
CA LEU A 319 -1.48 31.25 23.22
C LEU A 319 -1.02 29.85 23.61
N TYR A 320 -1.96 28.90 23.76
CA TYR A 320 -1.62 27.52 24.08
C TYR A 320 -0.69 26.93 23.01
N ALA A 321 -1.00 27.14 21.72
CA ALA A 321 -0.15 26.66 20.64
C ALA A 321 1.26 27.27 20.70
N ALA A 322 1.39 28.58 20.93
CA ALA A 322 2.69 29.25 21.00
C ALA A 322 3.53 28.81 22.21
N GLN A 323 2.91 28.57 23.36
CA GLN A 323 3.59 28.07 24.57
C GLN A 323 4.14 26.64 24.40
N ASN A 324 3.45 25.80 23.62
CA ASN A 324 3.73 24.37 23.49
C ASN A 324 4.44 23.97 22.18
N ASP A 325 4.36 24.77 21.12
CA ASP A 325 5.02 24.45 19.86
C ASP A 325 6.53 24.69 19.96
N SER A 326 7.29 23.62 19.73
CA SER A 326 8.75 23.61 19.65
C SER A 326 9.35 24.70 18.77
N VAL A 327 8.63 25.22 17.77
CA VAL A 327 9.12 26.27 16.87
C VAL A 327 9.46 27.57 17.62
N TRP A 328 8.80 27.84 18.75
CA TRP A 328 9.00 29.06 19.54
C TRP A 328 10.02 28.89 20.67
N LYS A 329 10.59 27.69 20.84
CA LYS A 329 11.46 27.36 21.99
C LYS A 329 12.64 28.33 22.17
N GLU A 330 13.24 28.78 21.06
CA GLU A 330 14.38 29.70 21.09
C GLU A 330 13.99 31.15 21.43
N LEU A 331 12.71 31.51 21.31
CA LEU A 331 12.19 32.83 21.62
C LEU A 331 11.58 32.94 23.02
N LYS A 332 11.62 31.87 23.83
CA LYS A 332 11.07 31.90 25.19
C LYS A 332 11.66 32.99 26.07
N ASP A 333 12.89 33.43 25.81
CA ASP A 333 13.57 34.51 26.53
C ASP A 333 13.46 35.89 25.86
N ASP A 334 12.91 35.98 24.64
CA ASP A 334 12.69 37.27 23.96
C ASP A 334 11.57 38.05 24.66
N SER A 335 11.86 39.28 25.09
CA SER A 335 10.90 40.10 25.82
C SER A 335 9.61 40.32 25.03
N ARG A 336 9.72 40.53 23.71
CA ARG A 336 8.55 40.76 22.84
C ARG A 336 7.70 39.50 22.70
N PHE A 337 8.30 38.32 22.78
CA PHE A 337 7.58 37.06 22.79
C PHE A 337 6.86 36.86 24.12
N LYS A 338 7.51 37.14 25.26
CA LYS A 338 6.88 37.10 26.60
C LYS A 338 5.69 38.05 26.72
N ASP A 339 5.81 39.25 26.15
CA ASP A 339 4.71 40.23 26.13
C ASP A 339 3.49 39.72 25.34
N LEU A 340 3.71 38.97 24.26
CA LEU A 340 2.64 38.38 23.45
C LEU A 340 2.10 37.07 24.02
N VAL A 341 2.96 36.28 24.67
CA VAL A 341 2.69 34.93 25.15
C VAL A 341 3.18 34.83 26.59
N PRO A 342 2.43 35.40 27.55
CA PRO A 342 2.79 35.28 28.96
C PRO A 342 2.82 33.80 29.37
N GLU A 343 3.75 33.44 30.24
CA GLU A 343 3.73 32.12 30.87
C GLU A 343 2.49 32.03 31.75
N TYR A 344 1.78 30.91 31.67
CA TYR A 344 0.65 30.64 32.57
C TYR A 344 1.21 30.46 33.98
N ASP A 345 1.04 31.46 34.83
CA ASP A 345 1.26 31.34 36.27
C ASP A 345 -0.03 30.73 36.87
N PRO A 346 0.00 29.48 37.37
CA PRO A 346 -1.17 28.87 38.00
C PRO A 346 -1.59 29.54 39.32
N GLU A 347 -0.86 30.56 39.81
CA GLU A 347 -1.16 31.29 41.05
C GLU A 347 -1.95 32.61 40.87
N ASP A 348 -2.20 33.07 39.63
CA ASP A 348 -3.08 34.21 39.30
C ASP A 348 -4.46 33.75 38.78
#